data_AF-A0A3M7EK84-F1
#
_entry.id   AF-A0A3M7EK84-F1
#
_cell.length_a   1.000
_cell.length_b   1.000
_cell.length_c   1.000
_cell.angle_alpha   90.00
_cell.angle_beta   90.00
_cell.angle_gamma   90.00
#
_symmetry.space_group_name_H-M   'P 1'
#
loop_
_entity.id
_entity.type
_entity.pdbx_description
1 polymer ?
#
loop_
_entity_poly.entity_id
_entity_poly.type
_entity_poly.pdbx_seq_one_letter_code
_entity_poly.pdbx_strand_id
1 'polypeptide(L)'
;MKIDGIEGLKVSIRVGGSDLQEYDDLTDVLDDPFNAVKYVEASSGSNFMIHTRIKRSGSRRLQPPSKADSLQCDVSLDGRCIARHISDINNHKDDYSKDIDSVTENHDGKFVRRLFQFADLTTDESNDDASKWLDVRKVKSLGEIQIKFLWCRTGKTIPADERSNRHVRYSGQNAIPEKCLKGRAISSQAVLGVGMPCTGHSSIHATYPYGSQPFATYVFRYRSHRDLQIEGIIPRSPSPEPGVPLEERDPATLSIEEARELVRILREKDSGHVQGKDEIEPQIKLEGAKRASSQMAAPEDDDDLTVLSEGRSSKRMRGATDEVVDCIDLTGT
;
A
#
# COMPACT_ATOMS: atom_id res chain seq x y z
N MET A 1 -0.47 16.99 -7.28
CA MET A 1 0.69 17.88 -7.23
C MET A 1 0.78 18.77 -8.48
N LYS A 2 1.06 20.05 -8.29
CA LYS A 2 1.40 21.04 -9.34
C LYS A 2 2.74 21.68 -8.98
N ILE A 3 3.43 22.26 -9.95
CA ILE A 3 4.63 23.07 -9.73
C ILE A 3 4.28 24.51 -10.11
N ASP A 4 4.57 25.46 -9.24
CA ASP A 4 4.31 26.87 -9.55
C ASP A 4 5.30 27.34 -10.64
N GLY A 5 4.79 28.08 -11.62
CA GLY A 5 5.55 28.42 -12.85
C GLY A 5 5.42 27.40 -13.98
N ILE A 6 4.91 26.20 -13.73
CA ILE A 6 4.62 25.19 -14.78
C ILE A 6 3.10 25.02 -14.90
N GLU A 7 2.50 25.81 -15.79
CA GLU A 7 1.07 25.76 -16.01
C GLU A 7 0.63 24.57 -16.87
N GLY A 8 -0.57 24.07 -16.59
CA GLY A 8 -1.21 23.03 -17.41
C GLY A 8 -0.67 21.62 -17.21
N LEU A 9 0.22 21.38 -16.24
CA LEU A 9 0.71 20.05 -15.89
C LEU A 9 0.39 19.74 -14.42
N LYS A 10 -0.31 18.62 -14.18
CA LYS A 10 -0.59 18.10 -12.84
C LYS A 10 -0.28 16.60 -12.81
N VAL A 11 0.36 16.15 -11.75
CA VAL A 11 0.61 14.72 -11.50
C VAL A 11 -0.04 14.33 -10.18
N SER A 12 -0.65 13.15 -10.11
CA SER A 12 -1.10 12.50 -8.87
C SER A 12 -0.76 11.01 -8.90
N ILE A 13 -0.67 10.42 -7.71
CA ILE A 13 -0.62 8.95 -7.56
C ILE A 13 -2.03 8.49 -7.24
N ARG A 14 -2.49 7.41 -7.88
CA ARG A 14 -3.80 6.82 -7.62
C ARG A 14 -3.70 5.38 -7.14
N VAL A 15 -4.63 5.01 -6.27
CA VAL A 15 -4.87 3.64 -5.81
C VAL A 15 -6.38 3.41 -5.86
N GLY A 16 -6.81 2.29 -6.44
CA GLY A 16 -8.25 1.96 -6.54
C GLY A 16 -9.09 3.00 -7.30
N GLY A 17 -8.49 3.73 -8.24
CA GLY A 17 -9.17 4.77 -9.04
C GLY A 17 -9.23 6.16 -8.41
N SER A 18 -8.81 6.32 -7.15
CA SER A 18 -8.82 7.59 -6.42
C SER A 18 -7.42 8.18 -6.29
N ASP A 19 -7.30 9.52 -6.36
CA ASP A 19 -6.06 10.24 -6.06
C ASP A 19 -5.72 10.04 -4.56
N LEU A 20 -4.47 9.64 -4.26
CA LEU A 20 -3.97 9.59 -2.88
C LEU A 20 -3.91 10.99 -2.28
N GLN A 21 -4.12 11.08 -0.96
CA GLN A 21 -3.91 12.32 -0.23
C GLN A 21 -2.42 12.71 -0.26
N GLU A 22 -2.16 13.94 -0.70
CA GLU A 22 -0.83 14.53 -0.71
C GLU A 22 -0.62 15.33 0.58
N TYR A 23 0.52 15.13 1.22
CA TYR A 23 0.93 15.85 2.43
C TYR A 23 2.18 16.70 2.15
N ASP A 24 2.19 17.87 2.76
CA ASP A 24 3.32 18.78 2.77
C ASP A 24 4.24 18.49 3.95
N ASP A 25 5.54 18.66 3.74
CA ASP A 25 6.50 18.74 4.83
C ASP A 25 6.85 20.21 5.04
N LEU A 26 6.41 20.76 6.16
CA LEU A 26 6.62 22.17 6.49
C LEU A 26 8.11 22.52 6.72
N THR A 27 8.97 21.51 6.83
CA THR A 27 10.42 21.68 7.00
C THR A 27 11.20 21.56 5.68
N ASP A 28 10.58 21.03 4.62
CA ASP A 28 11.23 20.82 3.33
C ASP A 28 11.20 22.12 2.51
N VAL A 29 12.28 22.90 2.57
CA VAL A 29 12.47 24.08 1.72
C VAL A 29 13.04 23.62 0.40
N LEU A 30 12.23 23.64 -0.66
CA LEU A 30 12.69 23.33 -2.00
C LEU A 30 13.46 24.52 -2.58
N ASP A 31 14.76 24.32 -2.81
CA ASP A 31 15.62 25.30 -3.46
C ASP A 31 15.37 25.41 -4.99
N ASP A 32 14.72 24.41 -5.59
CA ASP A 32 14.50 24.31 -7.03
C ASP A 32 13.02 24.54 -7.39
N PRO A 33 12.68 25.65 -8.09
CA PRO A 33 11.30 25.96 -8.46
C PRO A 33 10.71 25.00 -9.49
N PHE A 34 11.52 24.14 -10.12
CA PHE A 34 11.07 23.13 -11.07
C PHE A 34 10.86 21.76 -10.44
N ASN A 35 11.02 21.66 -9.11
CA ASN A 35 10.81 20.44 -8.37
C ASN A 35 9.64 20.62 -7.39
N ALA A 36 8.79 19.59 -7.28
CA ALA A 36 7.80 19.50 -6.22
C ALA A 36 7.92 18.16 -5.51
N VAL A 37 7.89 18.21 -4.18
CA VAL A 37 7.94 17.04 -3.31
C VAL A 37 6.65 17.01 -2.49
N LYS A 38 6.00 15.85 -2.44
CA LYS A 38 4.86 15.59 -1.54
C LYS A 38 5.01 14.21 -0.94
N TYR A 39 4.43 14.03 0.24
CA TYR A 39 4.28 12.72 0.85
C TYR A 39 2.93 12.12 0.48
N VAL A 40 2.88 10.80 0.36
CA VAL A 40 1.65 10.03 0.17
C VAL A 40 1.67 8.79 1.04
N GLU A 41 0.51 8.37 1.52
CA GLU A 41 0.39 7.13 2.27
C GLU A 41 0.43 5.93 1.32
N ALA A 42 1.35 5.00 1.56
CA ALA A 42 1.45 3.72 0.88
C ALA A 42 0.86 2.61 1.75
N SER A 43 -0.03 1.83 1.16
CA SER A 43 -0.55 0.60 1.77
C SER A 43 0.05 -0.59 1.05
N SER A 44 0.70 -1.48 1.80
CA SER A 44 1.31 -2.71 1.26
C SER A 44 0.26 -3.56 0.51
N GLY A 45 0.66 -4.14 -0.62
CA GLY A 45 -0.19 -4.91 -1.53
C GLY A 45 -1.01 -4.08 -2.52
N SER A 46 -1.12 -2.77 -2.34
CA SER A 46 -1.92 -1.92 -3.23
C SER A 46 -1.22 -1.63 -4.55
N ASN A 47 -1.93 -1.88 -5.66
CA ASN A 47 -1.50 -1.43 -6.98
C ASN A 47 -1.71 0.08 -7.09
N PHE A 48 -0.71 0.78 -7.63
CA PHE A 48 -0.78 2.21 -7.85
C PHE A 48 -0.51 2.57 -9.30
N MET A 49 -0.93 3.77 -9.67
CA MET A 49 -0.67 4.34 -10.98
C MET A 49 -0.34 5.82 -10.88
N ILE A 50 0.44 6.29 -11.84
CA ILE A 50 0.79 7.69 -12.01
C ILE A 50 -0.20 8.29 -12.99
N HIS A 51 -0.99 9.24 -12.50
CA HIS A 51 -1.98 9.96 -13.29
C HIS A 51 -1.46 11.36 -13.63
N THR A 52 -1.23 11.61 -14.92
CA THR A 52 -0.79 12.91 -15.43
C THR A 52 -1.95 13.60 -16.13
N ARG A 53 -2.32 14.80 -15.71
CA ARG A 53 -3.28 15.66 -16.42
C ARG A 53 -2.55 16.78 -17.15
N ILE A 54 -2.90 16.95 -18.42
CA ILE A 54 -2.29 17.93 -19.32
C ILE A 54 -3.39 18.83 -19.87
N LYS A 55 -3.31 20.13 -19.57
CA LYS A 55 -4.20 21.14 -20.14
C LYS A 55 -3.69 21.59 -21.50
N ARG A 56 -4.57 21.59 -22.49
CA ARG A 56 -4.29 22.00 -23.88
C ARG A 56 -5.05 23.26 -24.28
N SER A 57 -6.11 23.58 -23.56
CA SER A 57 -6.97 24.73 -23.81
C SER A 57 -6.84 25.83 -22.74
N GLY A 58 -7.25 27.04 -23.09
CA GLY A 58 -7.27 28.19 -22.18
C GLY A 58 -5.92 28.86 -21.92
N SER A 59 -5.93 29.88 -21.05
CA SER A 59 -4.75 30.69 -20.71
C SER A 59 -3.66 29.92 -19.96
N ARG A 60 -4.06 28.89 -19.20
CA ARG A 60 -3.15 28.04 -18.40
C ARG A 60 -2.82 26.69 -19.03
N ARG A 61 -2.74 26.65 -20.36
CA ARG A 61 -2.35 25.43 -21.10
C ARG A 61 -0.84 25.18 -20.98
N LEU A 62 -0.45 23.91 -21.05
CA LEU A 62 0.95 23.54 -21.15
C LEU A 62 1.50 23.95 -22.53
N GLN A 63 2.52 24.80 -22.55
CA GLN A 63 3.10 25.35 -23.78
C GLN A 63 4.42 24.65 -24.11
N PRO A 64 4.50 23.90 -25.22
CA PRO A 64 5.79 23.39 -25.70
C PRO A 64 6.66 24.53 -26.26
N PRO A 65 7.99 24.42 -26.17
CA PRO A 65 8.91 25.37 -26.82
C PRO A 65 8.72 25.45 -28.33
N SER A 66 8.39 24.33 -28.98
CA SER A 66 8.08 24.24 -30.41
C SER A 66 6.92 23.30 -30.69
N LYS A 67 6.21 23.55 -31.80
CA LYS A 67 5.13 22.66 -32.30
C LYS A 67 5.61 21.27 -32.73
N ALA A 68 6.92 21.12 -32.93
CA ALA A 68 7.53 19.82 -33.24
C ALA A 68 7.84 19.00 -31.97
N ASP A 69 7.69 19.58 -30.77
CA ASP A 69 8.11 18.93 -29.54
C ASP A 69 6.98 18.06 -28.97
N SER A 70 7.38 16.88 -28.51
CA SER A 70 6.60 15.93 -27.73
C SER A 70 7.02 15.97 -26.26
N LEU A 71 6.13 15.49 -25.39
CA LEU A 71 6.37 15.41 -23.96
C LEU A 71 6.86 14.01 -23.59
N GLN A 72 8.08 13.92 -23.07
CA GLN A 72 8.59 12.69 -22.47
C GLN A 72 8.34 12.71 -20.96
N CYS A 73 7.89 11.58 -20.43
CA CYS A 73 7.67 11.30 -19.02
C CYS A 73 8.54 10.11 -18.62
N ASP A 74 9.53 10.36 -17.77
CA ASP A 74 10.41 9.35 -17.19
C ASP A 74 9.96 9.03 -15.78
N VAL A 75 9.60 7.77 -15.54
CA VAL A 75 9.18 7.27 -14.23
C VAL A 75 10.32 6.51 -13.60
N SER A 76 10.65 6.87 -12.37
CA SER A 76 11.62 6.17 -11.54
C SER A 76 11.00 5.74 -10.21
N LEU A 77 11.25 4.50 -9.82
CA LEU A 77 10.86 3.93 -8.53
C LEU A 77 12.15 3.60 -7.77
N ASP A 78 12.27 4.07 -6.53
CA ASP A 78 13.43 3.77 -5.67
C ASP A 78 14.79 4.09 -6.33
N GLY A 79 14.84 5.22 -7.04
CA GLY A 79 16.02 5.68 -7.78
C GLY A 79 16.30 4.94 -9.10
N ARG A 80 15.44 4.00 -9.53
CA ARG A 80 15.58 3.30 -10.82
C ARG A 80 14.54 3.76 -11.82
N CYS A 81 14.99 4.26 -12.97
CA CYS A 81 14.10 4.56 -14.09
C CYS A 81 13.54 3.26 -14.66
N ILE A 82 12.23 3.06 -14.55
CA ILE A 82 11.53 1.83 -14.93
C ILE A 82 10.70 1.98 -16.20
N ALA A 83 10.22 3.19 -16.50
CA ALA A 83 9.39 3.44 -17.65
C ALA A 83 9.71 4.81 -18.25
N ARG A 84 9.66 4.88 -19.59
CA ARG A 84 9.72 6.13 -20.35
C ARG A 84 8.57 6.14 -21.33
N HIS A 85 7.77 7.18 -21.26
CA HIS A 85 6.62 7.35 -22.12
C HIS A 85 6.70 8.67 -22.85
N ILE A 86 6.59 8.64 -24.17
CA ILE A 86 6.47 9.84 -24.99
C ILE A 86 5.01 10.04 -25.35
N SER A 87 4.55 11.28 -25.27
CA SER A 87 3.22 11.72 -25.66
C SER A 87 3.36 12.85 -26.67
N ASP A 88 2.73 12.70 -27.83
CA ASP A 88 2.58 13.80 -28.77
C ASP A 88 1.44 14.71 -28.31
N ILE A 89 1.78 15.67 -27.45
CA ILE A 89 0.81 16.61 -26.87
C ILE A 89 0.13 17.48 -27.94
N ASN A 90 0.74 17.64 -29.14
CA ASN A 90 0.20 18.51 -30.18
C ASN A 90 -0.92 17.85 -30.97
N ASN A 91 -1.04 16.52 -30.92
CA ASN A 91 -2.17 15.80 -31.48
C ASN A 91 -3.45 15.91 -30.62
N HIS A 92 -3.33 16.37 -29.38
CA HIS A 92 -4.47 16.60 -28.48
C HIS A 92 -4.91 18.05 -28.53
N LYS A 93 -6.15 18.27 -29.01
CA LYS A 93 -6.82 19.59 -29.03
C LYS A 93 -7.38 19.95 -27.66
N ASP A 94 -7.94 18.97 -26.97
CA ASP A 94 -8.56 19.14 -25.66
C ASP A 94 -7.64 18.70 -24.52
N ASP A 95 -8.01 19.11 -23.31
CA ASP A 95 -7.36 18.64 -22.09
C ASP A 95 -7.46 17.11 -22.01
N TYR A 96 -6.37 16.45 -21.64
CA TYR A 96 -6.33 15.00 -21.57
C TYR A 96 -5.50 14.51 -20.38
N SER A 97 -5.66 13.24 -20.05
CA SER A 97 -4.85 12.57 -19.03
C SER A 97 -4.14 11.35 -19.58
N LYS A 98 -3.00 11.03 -18.97
CA LYS A 98 -2.23 9.83 -19.24
C LYS A 98 -1.95 9.09 -17.94
N ASP A 99 -2.18 7.80 -18.01
CA ASP A 99 -2.08 6.88 -16.90
C ASP A 99 -0.91 5.92 -17.15
N ILE A 100 -0.04 5.79 -16.16
CA ILE A 100 1.08 4.86 -16.17
C ILE A 100 1.00 4.02 -14.90
N ASP A 101 0.58 2.78 -15.05
CA ASP A 101 0.33 1.83 -13.96
C ASP A 101 1.29 0.63 -13.99
N SER A 102 2.17 0.57 -15.00
CA SER A 102 2.93 -0.63 -15.31
C SER A 102 4.15 -0.37 -16.18
N VAL A 103 5.02 -1.36 -16.23
CA VAL A 103 6.10 -1.47 -17.19
C VAL A 103 5.88 -2.71 -18.07
N THR A 104 6.27 -2.61 -19.34
CA THR A 104 6.32 -3.76 -20.25
C THR A 104 7.77 -4.21 -20.39
N GLU A 105 8.03 -5.45 -20.00
CA GLU A 105 9.30 -6.14 -20.19
C GLU A 105 9.25 -6.98 -21.46
N ASN A 106 10.35 -7.02 -22.21
CA ASN A 106 10.50 -7.88 -23.38
C ASN A 106 11.51 -8.99 -23.05
N HIS A 107 11.01 -10.22 -22.99
CA HIS A 107 11.79 -11.45 -22.78
C HIS A 107 11.86 -12.22 -24.11
N ASP A 108 12.79 -11.82 -24.97
CA ASP A 108 13.06 -12.44 -26.28
C ASP A 108 11.79 -12.58 -27.16
N GLY A 109 11.08 -11.47 -27.36
CA GLY A 109 9.84 -11.40 -28.13
C GLY A 109 8.57 -11.69 -27.34
N LYS A 110 8.69 -12.17 -26.10
CA LYS A 110 7.55 -12.33 -25.18
C LYS A 110 7.41 -11.09 -24.30
N PHE A 111 6.31 -10.37 -24.48
CA PHE A 111 6.04 -9.17 -23.72
C PHE A 111 5.24 -9.50 -22.45
N VAL A 112 5.73 -8.98 -21.34
CA VAL A 112 5.12 -9.17 -20.02
C VAL A 112 4.90 -7.80 -19.41
N ARG A 113 3.65 -7.48 -19.10
CA ARG A 113 3.26 -6.27 -18.37
C ARG A 113 3.26 -6.55 -16.88
N ARG A 114 3.92 -5.70 -16.09
CA ARG A 114 3.94 -5.77 -14.62
C ARG A 114 3.40 -4.48 -14.04
N LEU A 115 2.36 -4.59 -13.21
CA LEU A 115 1.78 -3.44 -12.53
C LEU A 115 2.71 -2.90 -11.44
N PHE A 116 2.61 -1.61 -11.14
CA PHE A 116 3.29 -1.04 -9.98
C PHE A 116 2.50 -1.34 -8.71
N GLN A 117 3.20 -1.75 -7.67
CA GLN A 117 2.59 -2.14 -6.41
C GLN A 117 3.42 -1.64 -5.23
N PHE A 118 2.79 -1.21 -4.15
CA PHE A 118 3.49 -1.00 -2.88
C PHE A 118 3.64 -2.32 -2.15
N ALA A 119 4.79 -2.55 -1.51
CA ALA A 119 5.02 -3.72 -0.69
C ALA A 119 5.81 -3.35 0.57
N ASP A 120 5.77 -4.22 1.57
CA ASP A 120 6.60 -4.08 2.75
C ASP A 120 8.07 -4.22 2.38
N LEU A 121 8.90 -3.39 3.01
CA LEU A 121 10.33 -3.42 2.82
C LEU A 121 10.93 -4.57 3.64
N THR A 122 11.65 -5.47 2.98
CA THR A 122 12.39 -6.54 3.63
C THR A 122 13.81 -6.10 3.94
N THR A 123 14.18 -6.13 5.22
CA THR A 123 15.56 -5.90 5.68
C THR A 123 16.28 -7.21 5.98
N ASP A 124 17.59 -7.24 5.75
CA ASP A 124 18.44 -8.38 6.11
C ASP A 124 19.58 -7.88 7.01
N GLU A 125 19.64 -8.41 8.22
CA GLU A 125 20.67 -8.09 9.22
C GLU A 125 22.00 -8.84 8.97
N SER A 126 21.95 -9.94 8.19
CA SER A 126 23.05 -10.90 8.10
C SER A 126 24.06 -10.61 6.98
N ASN A 127 23.74 -9.71 6.05
CA ASN A 127 24.50 -9.55 4.81
C ASN A 127 25.35 -8.27 4.81
N ASP A 128 26.42 -8.26 5.61
CA ASP A 128 27.37 -7.14 5.65
C ASP A 128 28.09 -6.91 4.30
N ASP A 129 28.14 -7.92 3.43
CA ASP A 129 28.73 -7.86 2.09
C ASP A 129 27.80 -7.27 1.01
N ALA A 130 26.48 -7.23 1.22
CA ALA A 130 25.53 -6.59 0.29
C ALA A 130 25.76 -5.07 0.18
N SER A 131 26.35 -4.48 1.21
CA SER A 131 26.79 -3.08 1.29
C SER A 131 27.76 -2.69 0.17
N LYS A 132 28.52 -3.65 -0.41
CA LYS A 132 29.57 -3.35 -1.41
C LYS A 132 29.03 -3.09 -2.82
N TRP A 133 27.81 -3.52 -3.14
CA TRP A 133 27.21 -3.36 -4.47
C TRP A 133 25.89 -2.57 -4.45
N LEU A 134 25.32 -2.30 -3.27
CA LEU A 134 24.13 -1.47 -3.15
C LEU A 134 24.49 -0.02 -3.45
N ASP A 135 24.18 0.40 -4.68
CA ASP A 135 24.38 1.76 -5.16
C ASP A 135 23.79 2.77 -4.16
N VAL A 136 24.67 3.52 -3.49
CA VAL A 136 24.33 4.51 -2.45
C VAL A 136 23.26 5.49 -2.94
N ARG A 137 23.23 5.78 -4.25
CA ARG A 137 22.19 6.64 -4.84
C ARG A 137 20.80 6.02 -4.79
N LYS A 138 20.70 4.69 -4.99
CA LYS A 138 19.42 3.96 -4.89
C LYS A 138 18.89 3.93 -3.47
N VAL A 139 19.78 3.81 -2.48
CA VAL A 139 19.40 3.89 -1.06
C VAL A 139 18.80 5.26 -0.72
N LYS A 140 19.40 6.35 -1.22
CA LYS A 140 18.88 7.71 -0.97
C LYS A 140 17.49 7.91 -1.54
N SER A 141 17.26 7.44 -2.77
CA SER A 141 15.97 7.54 -3.45
C SER A 141 14.97 6.45 -3.06
N LEU A 142 15.30 5.59 -2.09
CA LEU A 142 14.35 4.61 -1.55
C LEU A 142 13.15 5.33 -0.95
N GLY A 143 11.94 4.81 -1.18
CA GLY A 143 10.70 5.43 -0.72
C GLY A 143 10.29 6.63 -1.59
N GLU A 144 10.79 6.73 -2.82
CA GLU A 144 10.46 7.82 -3.75
C GLU A 144 9.96 7.30 -5.10
N ILE A 145 8.82 7.86 -5.55
CA ILE A 145 8.36 7.79 -6.94
C ILE A 145 8.72 9.13 -7.58
N GLN A 146 9.65 9.12 -8.54
CA GLN A 146 10.10 10.31 -9.24
C GLN A 146 9.59 10.31 -10.68
N ILE A 147 8.92 11.39 -11.07
CA ILE A 147 8.40 11.62 -12.41
C ILE A 147 9.07 12.84 -13.00
N LYS A 148 9.81 12.67 -14.09
CA LYS A 148 10.53 13.74 -14.78
C LYS A 148 9.90 14.01 -16.14
N PHE A 149 9.69 15.28 -16.45
CA PHE A 149 9.21 15.71 -17.75
C PHE A 149 10.30 16.42 -18.55
N LEU A 150 10.42 16.01 -19.82
CA LEU A 150 11.36 16.58 -20.77
C LEU A 150 10.64 16.91 -22.07
N TRP A 151 11.10 17.97 -22.74
CA TRP A 151 10.76 18.24 -24.13
C TRP A 151 11.69 17.45 -25.04
N CYS A 152 11.12 16.71 -25.98
CA CYS A 152 11.86 15.91 -26.95
C CYS A 152 11.23 16.02 -28.33
N ARG A 153 11.96 15.60 -29.38
CA ARG A 153 11.39 15.44 -30.73
C ARG A 153 11.41 13.97 -31.11
N THR A 154 10.26 13.48 -31.50
CA THR A 154 10.06 12.11 -31.97
C THR A 154 10.61 11.96 -33.38
N GLY A 155 11.33 10.87 -33.59
CA GLY A 155 11.86 10.46 -34.88
C GLY A 155 11.12 9.22 -35.39
N LYS A 156 11.87 8.30 -36.00
CA LYS A 156 11.30 7.07 -36.56
C LYS A 156 10.77 6.16 -35.45
N THR A 157 9.59 5.60 -35.70
CA THR A 157 9.07 4.46 -34.93
C THR A 157 9.87 3.23 -35.29
N ILE A 158 10.41 2.58 -34.27
CA ILE A 158 11.13 1.32 -34.35
C ILE A 158 10.12 0.24 -33.93
N PRO A 159 9.85 -0.77 -34.79
CA PRO A 159 9.06 -1.92 -34.40
C PRO A 159 9.59 -2.52 -33.10
N ALA A 160 8.72 -3.16 -32.32
CA ALA A 160 9.17 -3.87 -31.14
C ALA A 160 10.20 -4.93 -31.59
N ASP A 161 11.48 -4.71 -31.26
CA ASP A 161 12.55 -5.64 -31.60
C ASP A 161 12.33 -6.96 -30.83
N GLU A 162 12.63 -8.10 -31.45
CA GLU A 162 12.68 -9.40 -30.76
C GLU A 162 13.80 -9.45 -29.71
N ARG A 163 14.74 -8.49 -29.75
CA ARG A 163 15.82 -8.39 -28.77
C ARG A 163 15.30 -7.92 -27.41
N SER A 164 15.60 -8.73 -26.40
CA SER A 164 15.32 -8.46 -24.99
C SER A 164 15.72 -7.03 -24.59
N ASN A 165 14.81 -6.28 -23.98
CA ASN A 165 15.19 -5.07 -23.25
C ASN A 165 15.70 -5.53 -21.87
N ARG A 166 16.94 -6.04 -21.83
CA ARG A 166 17.60 -6.65 -20.65
C ARG A 166 17.73 -5.72 -19.43
N HIS A 167 17.31 -4.47 -19.53
CA HIS A 167 17.61 -3.42 -18.57
C HIS A 167 16.60 -3.25 -17.43
N VAL A 168 15.43 -3.88 -17.47
CA VAL A 168 14.49 -3.82 -16.34
C VAL A 168 14.53 -5.12 -15.54
N ARG A 169 15.72 -5.46 -14.99
CA ARG A 169 15.73 -6.29 -13.77
C ARG A 169 15.41 -5.36 -12.60
N TYR A 170 14.13 -5.07 -12.41
CA TYR A 170 13.70 -4.40 -11.20
C TYR A 170 13.88 -5.38 -10.04
N SER A 171 14.95 -5.19 -9.27
CA SER A 171 15.27 -6.00 -8.10
C SER A 171 14.58 -5.45 -6.87
N GLY A 172 13.26 -5.21 -6.92
CA GLY A 172 12.44 -4.87 -5.74
C GLY A 172 12.34 -6.01 -4.72
N GLN A 173 13.29 -6.94 -4.75
CA GLN A 173 13.34 -8.17 -3.97
C GLN A 173 14.71 -8.39 -3.34
N ASN A 174 15.67 -7.48 -3.53
CA ASN A 174 16.95 -7.60 -2.84
C ASN A 174 16.81 -6.93 -1.49
N ALA A 175 16.95 -7.72 -0.42
CA ALA A 175 16.88 -7.21 0.94
C ALA A 175 17.84 -6.04 1.15
N ILE A 176 17.34 -4.98 1.76
CA ILE A 176 18.11 -3.77 2.02
C ILE A 176 18.75 -3.91 3.41
N PRO A 177 20.08 -3.70 3.56
CA PRO A 177 20.71 -3.71 4.87
C PRO A 177 20.08 -2.64 5.77
N GLU A 178 19.71 -3.00 7.00
CA GLU A 178 19.05 -2.08 7.93
C GLU A 178 19.89 -0.82 8.22
N LYS A 179 21.24 -0.95 8.17
CA LYS A 179 22.18 0.16 8.30
C LYS A 179 21.90 1.30 7.30
N CYS A 180 21.35 0.99 6.13
CA CYS A 180 21.00 1.96 5.09
C CYS A 180 19.73 2.76 5.40
N LEU A 181 18.92 2.32 6.37
CA LEU A 181 17.67 2.96 6.77
C LEU A 181 17.81 3.81 8.04
N LYS A 182 18.97 3.78 8.70
CA LYS A 182 19.18 4.52 9.95
C LYS A 182 18.83 6.01 9.79
N GLY A 183 17.90 6.48 10.62
CA GLY A 183 17.42 7.86 10.63
C GLY A 183 16.29 8.16 9.63
N ARG A 184 15.78 7.16 8.90
CA ARG A 184 14.63 7.29 7.99
C ARG A 184 13.55 6.30 8.39
N ALA A 185 12.31 6.75 8.52
CA ALA A 185 11.19 5.85 8.77
C ALA A 185 10.66 5.35 7.42
N ILE A 186 11.24 4.26 6.90
CA ILE A 186 10.80 3.67 5.63
C ILE A 186 10.61 2.17 5.84
N SER A 187 9.35 1.78 5.88
CA SER A 187 8.88 0.39 5.97
C SER A 187 8.25 -0.11 4.67
N SER A 188 8.16 0.73 3.63
CA SER A 188 7.55 0.40 2.35
C SER A 188 8.53 0.55 1.18
N GLN A 189 8.36 -0.26 0.15
CA GLN A 189 9.08 -0.20 -1.13
C GLN A 189 8.08 -0.28 -2.29
N ALA A 190 8.51 0.14 -3.49
CA ALA A 190 7.75 -0.11 -4.70
C ALA A 190 8.23 -1.44 -5.28
N VAL A 191 7.30 -2.20 -5.86
CA VAL A 191 7.59 -3.46 -6.54
C VAL A 191 6.85 -3.55 -7.85
N LEU A 192 7.34 -4.43 -8.71
CA LEU A 192 6.62 -4.85 -9.90
C LEU A 192 5.82 -6.09 -9.56
N GLY A 193 4.50 -6.01 -9.72
CA GLY A 193 3.57 -7.11 -9.48
C GLY A 193 3.78 -8.27 -10.46
N VAL A 194 2.88 -9.25 -10.36
CA VAL A 194 2.92 -10.45 -11.22
C VAL A 194 2.83 -10.06 -12.69
N GLY A 195 3.71 -10.66 -13.49
CA GLY A 195 3.77 -10.43 -14.93
C GLY A 195 2.61 -11.07 -15.67
N MET A 196 1.90 -10.28 -16.45
CA MET A 196 0.82 -10.72 -17.34
C MET A 196 1.28 -10.62 -18.79
N PRO A 197 1.05 -11.66 -19.62
CA PRO A 197 1.33 -11.58 -21.05
C PRO A 197 0.63 -10.38 -21.70
N CYS A 198 1.32 -9.66 -22.57
CA CYS A 198 0.75 -8.55 -23.33
C CYS A 198 1.29 -8.49 -24.76
N THR A 199 0.73 -7.59 -25.56
CA THR A 199 1.28 -7.24 -26.87
C THR A 199 2.45 -6.28 -26.71
N GLY A 200 3.51 -6.46 -27.49
CA GLY A 200 4.61 -5.50 -27.53
C GLY A 200 4.18 -4.13 -28.02
N HIS A 201 4.97 -3.12 -27.62
CA HIS A 201 4.80 -1.75 -28.09
C HIS A 201 6.01 -1.32 -28.89
N SER A 202 5.78 -0.55 -29.95
CA SER A 202 6.87 0.05 -30.71
C SER A 202 7.64 1.05 -29.86
N SER A 203 8.95 1.11 -30.08
CA SER A 203 9.79 2.14 -29.51
C SER A 203 9.87 3.32 -30.47
N ILE A 204 10.11 4.52 -29.95
CA ILE A 204 10.28 5.71 -30.79
C ILE A 204 11.64 6.30 -30.48
N HIS A 205 12.42 6.60 -31.52
CA HIS A 205 13.66 7.35 -31.33
C HIS A 205 13.33 8.78 -30.89
N ALA A 206 13.97 9.27 -29.83
CA ALA A 206 13.81 10.64 -29.35
C ALA A 206 15.12 11.41 -29.47
N THR A 207 15.01 12.68 -29.83
CA THR A 207 16.13 13.64 -29.76
C THR A 207 15.81 14.74 -28.75
N TYR A 208 16.85 15.30 -28.12
CA TYR A 208 16.73 16.26 -27.03
C TYR A 208 17.33 17.61 -27.42
N PRO A 209 16.63 18.43 -28.21
CA PRO A 209 17.16 19.69 -28.73
C PRO A 209 17.50 20.71 -27.63
N TYR A 210 16.95 20.54 -26.43
CA TYR A 210 17.16 21.42 -25.27
C TYR A 210 18.06 20.77 -24.20
N GLY A 211 18.72 19.66 -24.53
CA GLY A 211 19.46 18.84 -23.57
C GLY A 211 18.57 17.86 -22.80
N SER A 212 19.20 17.07 -21.93
CA SER A 212 18.55 15.98 -21.18
C SER A 212 18.09 16.39 -19.78
N GLN A 213 18.06 17.69 -19.48
CA GLN A 213 17.62 18.18 -18.18
C GLN A 213 16.09 18.29 -18.17
N PRO A 214 15.39 17.72 -17.16
CA PRO A 214 13.95 17.88 -17.04
C PRO A 214 13.59 19.32 -16.73
N PHE A 215 12.47 19.77 -17.31
CA PHE A 215 11.88 21.08 -16.99
C PHE A 215 10.91 21.01 -15.80
N ALA A 216 10.52 19.79 -15.40
CA ALA A 216 9.67 19.53 -14.24
C ALA A 216 10.05 18.19 -13.60
N THR A 217 10.24 18.17 -12.28
CA THR A 217 10.41 16.95 -11.50
C THR A 217 9.40 16.88 -10.38
N TYR A 218 8.60 15.82 -10.38
CA TYR A 218 7.62 15.53 -9.34
C TYR A 218 8.15 14.34 -8.52
N VAL A 219 8.26 14.51 -7.20
CA VAL A 219 8.70 13.44 -6.28
C VAL A 219 7.59 13.17 -5.28
N PHE A 220 7.10 11.94 -5.27
CA PHE A 220 6.19 11.45 -4.23
C PHE A 220 6.98 10.56 -3.28
N ARG A 221 7.19 11.05 -2.05
CA ARG A 221 7.78 10.26 -0.97
C ARG A 221 6.69 9.42 -0.34
N TYR A 222 6.68 8.13 -0.61
CA TYR A 222 5.66 7.24 -0.08
C TYR A 222 6.11 6.59 1.22
N ARG A 223 5.20 6.47 2.17
CA ARG A 223 5.45 6.01 3.54
C ARG A 223 4.22 5.26 4.04
N SER A 224 4.42 4.28 4.92
CA SER A 224 3.27 3.72 5.64
C SER A 224 2.65 4.79 6.54
N HIS A 225 1.41 4.58 6.97
CA HIS A 225 0.74 5.51 7.90
C HIS A 225 1.60 5.78 9.15
N ARG A 226 2.18 4.71 9.72
CA ARG A 226 3.06 4.79 10.89
C ARG A 226 4.33 5.59 10.59
N ASP A 227 4.93 5.40 9.43
CA ASP A 227 6.13 6.14 9.03
C ASP A 227 5.85 7.64 8.86
N LEU A 228 4.70 8.01 8.28
CA LEU A 228 4.28 9.41 8.19
C LEU A 228 4.13 10.06 9.57
N GLN A 229 3.62 9.32 10.57
CA GLN A 229 3.54 9.78 11.96
C GLN A 229 4.92 9.92 12.61
N ILE A 230 5.84 9.00 12.33
CA ILE A 230 7.21 9.05 12.86
C ILE A 230 7.95 10.27 12.29
N GLU A 231 7.87 10.49 10.98
CA GLU A 231 8.45 11.64 10.27
C GLU A 231 7.72 12.97 10.60
N GLY A 232 6.57 12.92 11.28
CA GLY A 232 5.83 14.12 11.70
C GLY A 232 5.08 14.81 10.57
N ILE A 233 4.90 14.13 9.44
CA ILE A 233 4.13 14.62 8.28
C ILE A 233 2.63 14.65 8.59
N ILE A 234 2.15 13.64 9.34
CA ILE A 234 0.79 13.60 9.86
C ILE A 234 0.81 13.58 11.39
N PRO A 235 -0.26 14.07 12.06
CA PRO A 235 -0.34 14.03 13.51
C PRO A 235 -0.17 12.60 14.03
N ARG A 236 0.66 12.46 15.06
CA ARG A 236 0.72 11.21 15.82
C ARG A 236 -0.62 11.01 16.50
N SER A 237 -1.11 9.77 16.52
CA SER A 237 -2.22 9.39 17.40
C SER A 237 -1.92 9.91 18.80
N PRO A 238 -2.88 10.56 19.49
CA PRO A 238 -2.64 11.10 20.81
C PRO A 238 -2.09 9.95 21.66
N SER A 239 -0.87 10.13 22.17
CA SER A 239 -0.35 9.22 23.16
C SER A 239 -1.37 9.20 24.30
N PRO A 240 -1.77 8.04 24.83
CA PRO A 240 -2.70 7.99 25.94
C PRO A 240 -2.22 8.96 27.02
N GLU A 241 -3.10 9.83 27.50
CA GLU A 241 -2.77 10.87 28.48
C GLU A 241 -1.89 10.29 29.59
N PRO A 242 -0.62 10.74 29.70
CA PRO A 242 0.28 10.23 30.71
C PRO A 242 -0.20 10.71 32.07
N GLY A 243 -0.81 9.79 32.84
CA GLY A 243 -1.17 10.04 34.24
C GLY A 243 -2.55 9.56 34.66
N VAL A 244 -3.47 9.26 33.73
CA VAL A 244 -4.79 8.74 34.08
C VAL A 244 -4.84 7.24 33.77
N PRO A 245 -4.92 6.36 34.80
CA PRO A 245 -5.19 4.94 34.60
C PRO A 245 -6.40 4.74 33.69
N LEU A 246 -6.36 3.73 32.81
CA LEU A 246 -7.46 3.43 31.87
C LEU A 246 -8.83 3.29 32.55
N GLU A 247 -8.83 2.94 33.83
CA GLU A 247 -10.00 2.73 34.70
C GLU A 247 -10.70 4.02 35.14
N GLU A 248 -9.96 5.14 35.14
CA GLU A 248 -10.46 6.45 35.59
C GLU A 248 -10.86 7.35 34.41
N ARG A 249 -10.71 6.86 33.18
CA ARG A 249 -11.07 7.60 31.96
C ARG A 249 -12.58 7.49 31.68
N ASP A 250 -13.15 8.58 31.17
CA ASP A 250 -14.56 8.61 30.77
C ASP A 250 -14.81 7.55 29.68
N PRO A 251 -15.72 6.58 29.88
CA PRO A 251 -16.01 5.53 28.91
C PRO A 251 -16.50 6.07 27.56
N ALA A 252 -17.02 7.29 27.51
CA ALA A 252 -17.43 7.94 26.26
C ALA A 252 -16.25 8.42 25.40
N THR A 253 -15.04 8.46 25.96
CA THR A 253 -13.82 8.97 25.31
C THR A 253 -12.79 7.90 24.96
N LEU A 254 -13.04 6.64 25.37
CA LEU A 254 -12.12 5.53 25.13
C LEU A 254 -12.08 5.15 23.65
N SER A 255 -10.88 4.97 23.11
CA SER A 255 -10.71 4.31 21.81
C SER A 255 -11.11 2.83 21.91
N ILE A 256 -11.39 2.21 20.75
CA ILE A 256 -11.80 0.79 20.68
C ILE A 256 -10.73 -0.14 21.29
N GLU A 257 -9.45 0.22 21.15
CA GLU A 257 -8.33 -0.55 21.71
C GLU A 257 -8.20 -0.37 23.22
N GLU A 258 -8.37 0.85 23.73
CA GLU A 258 -8.37 1.15 25.16
C GLU A 258 -9.57 0.52 25.88
N ALA A 259 -10.75 0.50 25.26
CA ALA A 259 -11.93 -0.16 25.80
C ALA A 259 -11.75 -1.69 25.91
N ARG A 260 -11.08 -2.32 24.94
CA ARG A 260 -10.75 -3.75 24.98
C ARG A 260 -9.75 -4.06 26.10
N GLU A 261 -8.75 -3.21 26.27
CA GLU A 261 -7.75 -3.36 27.31
C GLU A 261 -8.36 -3.14 28.71
N LEU A 262 -9.24 -2.14 28.86
CA LEU A 262 -9.98 -1.90 30.10
C LEU A 262 -10.86 -3.10 30.48
N VAL A 263 -11.53 -3.72 29.51
CA VAL A 263 -12.30 -4.96 29.74
C VAL A 263 -11.41 -6.11 30.19
N ARG A 264 -10.17 -6.22 29.69
CA ARG A 264 -9.22 -7.24 30.15
C ARG A 264 -8.81 -7.00 31.61
N ILE A 265 -8.47 -5.78 31.95
CA ILE A 265 -8.06 -5.38 33.30
C ILE A 265 -9.19 -5.61 34.32
N LEU A 266 -10.43 -5.23 33.98
CA LEU A 266 -11.59 -5.45 34.85
C LEU A 266 -11.87 -6.95 35.09
N ARG A 267 -11.73 -7.78 34.05
CA ARG A 267 -11.89 -9.25 34.18
C ARG A 267 -10.83 -9.86 35.10
N GLU A 268 -9.59 -9.39 35.03
CA GLU A 268 -8.51 -9.84 35.90
C GLU A 268 -8.77 -9.43 37.37
N LYS A 269 -9.25 -8.20 37.60
CA LYS A 269 -9.62 -7.72 38.94
C LYS A 269 -10.78 -8.48 39.55
N ASP A 270 -11.84 -8.75 38.78
CA ASP A 270 -13.01 -9.50 39.26
C ASP A 270 -12.66 -10.98 39.52
N SER A 271 -11.76 -11.57 38.74
CA SER A 271 -11.29 -12.93 38.98
C SER A 271 -10.46 -13.10 40.27
N GLY A 272 -9.85 -12.02 40.77
CA GLY A 272 -9.12 -12.01 42.04
C GLY A 272 -10.00 -11.83 43.29
N HIS A 273 -11.21 -11.25 43.16
CA HIS A 273 -12.08 -10.97 44.30
C HIS A 273 -12.92 -12.18 44.77
N VAL A 274 -13.05 -13.21 43.93
CA VAL A 274 -13.88 -14.41 44.22
C VAL A 274 -13.17 -15.44 45.12
N GLN A 275 -11.85 -15.37 45.29
CA GLN A 275 -11.10 -16.38 46.06
C GLN A 275 -10.98 -16.13 47.59
N GLY A 276 -11.56 -15.04 48.12
CA GLY A 276 -11.27 -14.57 49.49
C GLY A 276 -12.42 -14.61 50.51
N LYS A 277 -13.51 -15.36 50.28
CA LYS A 277 -14.71 -15.28 51.13
C LYS A 277 -15.38 -16.61 51.50
N ASP A 278 -14.61 -17.67 51.73
CA ASP A 278 -15.12 -18.91 52.35
C ASP A 278 -14.25 -19.35 53.54
N GLU A 279 -14.26 -18.59 54.63
CA GLU A 279 -13.97 -19.10 55.98
C GLU A 279 -14.84 -18.36 57.00
N ILE A 280 -16.07 -18.85 57.22
CA ILE A 280 -16.82 -18.62 58.46
C ILE A 280 -17.22 -20.00 59.00
N GLU A 281 -16.58 -20.40 60.10
CA GLU A 281 -16.84 -21.66 60.80
C GLU A 281 -18.26 -21.74 61.41
N PRO A 282 -18.78 -22.96 61.62
CA PRO A 282 -20.18 -23.24 61.93
C PRO A 282 -20.46 -23.23 63.44
N GLN A 283 -21.64 -22.73 63.84
CA GLN A 283 -22.23 -23.04 65.15
C GLN A 283 -23.68 -23.52 64.96
N ILE A 284 -23.84 -24.82 64.79
CA ILE A 284 -25.13 -25.51 64.86
C ILE A 284 -25.34 -25.95 66.31
N LYS A 285 -26.24 -25.27 67.03
CA LYS A 285 -26.81 -25.78 68.28
C LYS A 285 -27.93 -26.75 67.95
N LEU A 286 -27.75 -27.98 68.42
CA LEU A 286 -28.68 -29.10 68.29
C LEU A 286 -29.51 -29.17 69.58
N GLU A 287 -30.80 -28.88 69.50
CA GLU A 287 -31.80 -29.39 70.46
C GLU A 287 -32.89 -30.10 69.66
N GLY A 288 -33.10 -31.37 69.98
CA GLY A 288 -34.00 -32.25 69.26
C GLY A 288 -35.38 -32.35 69.89
N ALA A 289 -36.36 -32.77 69.08
CA ALA A 289 -37.34 -33.79 69.44
C ALA A 289 -38.31 -34.06 68.27
N LYS A 290 -38.24 -35.29 67.75
CA LYS A 290 -39.36 -36.24 67.54
C LYS A 290 -40.67 -35.75 66.88
N ARG A 291 -40.94 -36.37 65.72
CA ARG A 291 -42.14 -37.15 65.31
C ARG A 291 -42.89 -36.64 64.07
N ALA A 292 -42.76 -37.47 63.03
CA ALA A 292 -43.82 -38.16 62.29
C ALA A 292 -44.87 -37.37 61.47
N SER A 293 -44.96 -37.84 60.22
CA SER A 293 -46.20 -38.16 59.48
C SER A 293 -46.75 -37.12 58.50
N SER A 294 -46.65 -37.53 57.22
CA SER A 294 -47.71 -37.62 56.20
C SER A 294 -48.37 -36.36 55.61
N GLN A 295 -48.39 -36.41 54.26
CA GLN A 295 -49.48 -36.07 53.33
C GLN A 295 -49.63 -34.63 52.80
N MET A 296 -49.50 -34.56 51.45
CA MET A 296 -50.32 -33.83 50.44
C MET A 296 -50.41 -32.30 50.57
N ALA A 297 -50.34 -31.49 49.51
CA ALA A 297 -50.68 -31.64 48.11
C ALA A 297 -49.89 -30.63 47.25
N ALA A 298 -49.80 -30.90 45.96
CA ALA A 298 -49.33 -30.01 44.89
C ALA A 298 -50.50 -29.08 44.40
N PRO A 299 -50.42 -28.30 43.30
CA PRO A 299 -49.28 -28.05 42.39
C PRO A 299 -49.17 -26.59 41.83
N GLU A 300 -48.26 -26.42 40.86
CA GLU A 300 -48.18 -25.45 39.73
C GLU A 300 -47.67 -24.02 40.07
N ASP A 301 -46.76 -23.39 39.32
CA ASP A 301 -46.39 -23.51 37.90
C ASP A 301 -45.02 -22.81 37.69
N ASP A 302 -44.05 -23.42 37.01
CA ASP A 302 -42.99 -22.67 36.30
C ASP A 302 -42.41 -23.50 35.15
N ASP A 303 -42.38 -22.86 33.99
CA ASP A 303 -42.14 -23.41 32.66
C ASP A 303 -40.66 -23.82 32.42
N ASP A 304 -40.54 -24.95 31.75
CA ASP A 304 -39.54 -25.43 30.78
C ASP A 304 -38.28 -24.56 30.54
N LEU A 305 -37.06 -25.12 30.51
CA LEU A 305 -36.53 -25.72 29.28
C LEU A 305 -35.32 -26.64 29.52
N THR A 306 -35.30 -27.68 28.69
CA THR A 306 -34.49 -28.89 28.71
C THR A 306 -33.11 -28.78 28.05
N VAL A 307 -32.15 -29.58 28.56
CA VAL A 307 -30.84 -29.90 27.97
C VAL A 307 -30.81 -31.40 27.71
N LEU A 308 -30.53 -31.85 26.48
CA LEU A 308 -29.93 -33.16 26.11
C LEU A 308 -29.43 -33.07 24.65
N SER A 309 -28.13 -33.08 24.37
CA SER A 309 -27.15 -34.19 24.30
C SER A 309 -27.06 -34.89 22.93
N GLU A 310 -25.86 -34.78 22.35
CA GLU A 310 -25.05 -35.76 21.58
C GLU A 310 -25.58 -36.54 20.36
N GLY A 311 -24.75 -36.57 19.32
CA GLY A 311 -24.76 -37.60 18.27
C GLY A 311 -23.48 -37.59 17.42
N ARG A 312 -22.66 -38.65 17.54
CA ARG A 312 -21.45 -38.97 16.74
C ARG A 312 -21.76 -39.97 15.61
N SER A 313 -21.02 -39.92 14.49
CA SER A 313 -20.59 -41.04 13.59
C SER A 313 -20.20 -40.47 12.20
N SER A 314 -18.95 -40.43 11.71
CA SER A 314 -17.99 -41.47 11.22
C SER A 314 -17.99 -41.74 9.68
N LYS A 315 -16.86 -41.36 9.03
CA LYS A 315 -16.10 -41.92 7.87
C LYS A 315 -16.79 -42.41 6.57
N ARG A 316 -16.31 -41.91 5.40
CA ARG A 316 -15.51 -42.65 4.37
C ARG A 316 -15.09 -41.80 3.15
N MET A 317 -14.16 -42.37 2.36
CA MET A 317 -13.19 -41.78 1.41
C MET A 317 -13.57 -41.83 -0.09
N ARG A 318 -12.80 -41.03 -0.88
CA ARG A 318 -12.18 -41.26 -2.23
C ARG A 318 -12.99 -41.05 -3.52
N GLY A 319 -12.35 -40.36 -4.47
CA GLY A 319 -12.57 -40.47 -5.92
C GLY A 319 -11.82 -39.38 -6.71
N ALA A 320 -10.90 -39.78 -7.59
CA ALA A 320 -10.20 -38.94 -8.57
C ALA A 320 -10.62 -39.40 -9.97
N THR A 321 -10.74 -38.49 -10.94
CA THR A 321 -10.60 -38.79 -12.38
C THR A 321 -10.18 -37.54 -13.15
N ASP A 322 -9.16 -37.78 -13.97
CA ASP A 322 -8.62 -37.01 -15.09
C ASP A 322 -9.54 -37.19 -16.32
N GLU A 323 -9.70 -36.17 -17.17
CA GLU A 323 -9.93 -36.34 -18.62
C GLU A 323 -9.81 -35.02 -19.41
N VAL A 324 -8.95 -35.10 -20.42
CA VAL A 324 -8.69 -34.26 -21.62
C VAL A 324 -9.97 -34.26 -22.50
N VAL A 325 -10.42 -33.25 -23.27
CA VAL A 325 -10.02 -32.65 -24.58
C VAL A 325 -11.12 -31.56 -24.83
N ASP A 326 -10.97 -30.43 -25.55
CA ASP A 326 -10.77 -30.31 -26.99
C ASP A 326 -10.52 -28.84 -27.40
N CYS A 327 -9.66 -28.68 -28.39
CA CYS A 327 -9.38 -27.44 -29.08
C CYS A 327 -10.50 -27.10 -30.06
N ILE A 328 -10.93 -25.84 -30.12
CA ILE A 328 -11.59 -25.28 -31.32
C ILE A 328 -10.91 -23.96 -31.65
N ASP A 329 -10.15 -23.99 -32.74
CA ASP A 329 -9.68 -22.86 -33.53
C ASP A 329 -10.88 -22.29 -34.32
N LEU A 330 -11.09 -20.99 -34.25
CA LEU A 330 -11.99 -20.25 -35.14
C LEU A 330 -11.26 -19.03 -35.69
N THR A 331 -10.34 -19.28 -36.61
CA THR A 331 -10.02 -18.32 -37.66
C THR A 331 -11.18 -18.26 -38.66
N GLY A 332 -11.81 -17.09 -38.78
CA GLY A 332 -12.86 -16.88 -39.79
C GLY A 332 -13.57 -15.54 -39.69
N THR A 333 -12.91 -14.47 -40.13
CA THR A 333 -13.28 -13.55 -41.24
C THR A 333 -12.50 -12.24 -41.13
#